data_AF-A0A0N4YQS0-F1
#
_entry.id   AF-A0A0N4YQS0-F1
#
_cell.length_a   1.000
_cell.length_b   1.000
_cell.length_c   1.000
_cell.angle_alpha   90.00
_cell.angle_beta   90.00
_cell.angle_gamma   90.00
#
_symmetry.space_group_name_H-M   'P 1'
#
loop_
_entity.id
_entity.type
_entity.pdbx_description
1 polymer ?
#
loop_
_entity_poly.entity_id
_entity_poly.type
_entity_poly.pdbx_seq_one_letter_code
_entity_poly.pdbx_strand_id
1 'polypeptide(L)'
;MLDQTTAMPSNADLLQAILQLQAHVESTFNHMASRIHSLEGALTELLERSKLKSACIFCPLEENRGGHTTSRCNRFPDVVAKSMQVARSGLCGRCLQPAHSEDDDCGVHCTACEGMHNVLLCSNCGGGHRGGFKRRRP
;
A
#
# COMPACT_ATOMS: atom_id res chain seq x y z
N MET A 1 -27.34 -68.61 15.07
CA MET A 1 -26.16 -67.70 15.12
C MET A 1 -26.03 -67.12 13.72
N LEU A 2 -25.97 -65.79 13.61
CA LEU A 2 -26.17 -65.04 12.36
C LEU A 2 -25.10 -65.38 11.30
N ASP A 3 -25.55 -65.89 10.15
CA ASP A 3 -24.75 -66.01 8.93
C ASP A 3 -24.44 -64.60 8.38
N GLN A 4 -23.17 -64.22 8.37
CA GLN A 4 -22.66 -63.10 7.60
C GLN A 4 -22.11 -63.63 6.28
N THR A 5 -22.98 -63.77 5.29
CA THR A 5 -22.58 -63.82 3.88
C THR A 5 -22.23 -62.40 3.44
N THR A 6 -20.96 -62.02 3.58
CA THR A 6 -20.42 -60.84 2.89
C THR A 6 -20.43 -61.14 1.39
N ALA A 7 -21.48 -60.68 0.71
CA ALA A 7 -21.55 -60.73 -0.75
C ALA A 7 -20.36 -59.97 -1.34
N MET A 8 -19.64 -60.60 -2.28
CA MET A 8 -18.55 -59.93 -3.00
C MET A 8 -19.14 -58.77 -3.81
N PRO A 9 -18.51 -57.58 -3.78
CA PRO A 9 -18.99 -56.45 -4.56
C PRO A 9 -18.96 -56.78 -6.05
N SER A 10 -20.01 -56.38 -6.77
CA SER A 10 -20.07 -56.60 -8.21
C SER A 10 -19.08 -55.68 -8.92
N ASN A 11 -18.71 -56.01 -10.16
CA ASN A 11 -17.86 -55.15 -10.98
C ASN A 11 -18.47 -53.75 -11.19
N ALA A 12 -19.80 -53.63 -11.15
CA ALA A 12 -20.50 -52.35 -11.21
C ALA A 12 -20.27 -51.51 -9.95
N ASP A 13 -20.27 -52.13 -8.77
CA ASP A 13 -19.98 -51.45 -7.49
C ASP A 13 -18.54 -50.94 -7.45
N LEU A 14 -17.60 -51.74 -7.96
CA LEU A 14 -16.19 -51.34 -8.08
C LEU A 14 -16.00 -50.17 -9.05
N LEU A 15 -16.64 -50.21 -10.22
CA LEU A 15 -16.60 -49.11 -11.19
C LEU A 15 -17.16 -47.81 -10.58
N GLN A 16 -18.30 -47.93 -9.87
CA GLN A 16 -18.93 -46.79 -9.22
C GLN A 16 -18.04 -46.19 -8.13
N ALA A 17 -17.37 -47.02 -7.33
CA ALA A 17 -16.41 -46.57 -6.32
C ALA A 17 -15.21 -45.85 -6.95
N ILE A 18 -14.70 -46.33 -8.09
CA ILE A 18 -13.61 -45.67 -8.82
C ILE A 18 -14.04 -44.30 -9.31
N LEU A 19 -15.23 -44.17 -9.90
CA LEU A 19 -15.75 -42.89 -10.37
C LEU A 19 -15.96 -41.89 -9.23
N GLN A 20 -16.47 -42.36 -8.08
CA GLN A 20 -16.61 -41.53 -6.88
C GLN A 20 -15.26 -41.05 -6.35
N LEU A 21 -14.25 -41.93 -6.35
CA LEU A 21 -12.90 -41.56 -5.92
C LEU A 21 -12.28 -40.54 -6.87
N GLN A 22 -12.44 -40.71 -8.19
CA GLN A 22 -11.98 -39.74 -9.18
C GLN A 22 -12.62 -38.37 -8.97
N ALA A 23 -13.95 -38.31 -8.83
CA ALA A 23 -14.67 -37.07 -8.56
C ALA A 23 -14.20 -36.40 -7.25
N HIS A 24 -13.92 -37.19 -6.22
CA HIS A 24 -13.40 -36.67 -4.95
C HIS A 24 -11.97 -36.11 -5.08
N VAL A 25 -11.09 -36.80 -5.81
CA VAL A 25 -9.73 -36.33 -6.09
C VAL A 25 -9.76 -35.04 -6.90
N GLU A 26 -10.60 -34.94 -7.93
CA GLU A 26 -10.76 -33.72 -8.73
C GLU A 26 -11.30 -32.56 -7.88
N SER A 27 -12.30 -32.81 -7.04
CA SER A 27 -12.87 -31.81 -6.15
C SER A 27 -11.83 -31.28 -5.16
N THR A 28 -11.08 -32.18 -4.51
CA THR A 28 -10.02 -31.81 -3.57
C THR A 28 -8.87 -31.09 -4.24
N PHE A 29 -8.48 -31.52 -5.45
CA PHE A 29 -7.46 -30.84 -6.26
C PHE A 29 -7.89 -29.40 -6.59
N ASN A 30 -9.10 -29.21 -7.12
CA ASN A 30 -9.63 -27.90 -7.46
C ASN A 30 -9.74 -26.98 -6.23
N HIS A 31 -10.15 -27.54 -5.09
CA HIS A 31 -10.19 -26.81 -3.83
C HIS A 31 -8.80 -26.36 -3.38
N MET A 32 -7.80 -27.25 -3.44
CA MET A 32 -6.41 -26.90 -3.11
C MET A 32 -5.82 -25.86 -4.06
N ALA A 33 -6.03 -26.00 -5.37
CA ALA A 33 -5.57 -25.04 -6.37
C ALA A 33 -6.17 -23.64 -6.11
N SER A 34 -7.47 -23.55 -5.82
CA SER A 34 -8.13 -22.29 -5.46
C SER A 34 -7.52 -21.66 -4.19
N ARG A 35 -7.23 -22.46 -3.17
CA ARG A 35 -6.59 -21.97 -1.94
C ARG A 35 -5.18 -21.45 -2.18
N ILE A 36 -4.39 -22.13 -3.02
CA ILE A 36 -3.04 -21.69 -3.39
C ILE A 36 -3.11 -20.33 -4.09
N HIS A 37 -3.96 -20.18 -5.11
CA HIS A 37 -4.12 -18.88 -5.80
C HIS A 37 -4.56 -17.76 -4.84
N SER A 38 -5.45 -18.06 -3.90
CA SER A 38 -5.86 -17.08 -2.89
C SER A 38 -4.70 -16.68 -1.96
N LEU A 39 -3.87 -17.62 -1.55
CA LEU A 39 -2.69 -17.34 -0.73
C LEU A 39 -1.63 -16.56 -1.50
N GLU A 40 -1.37 -16.91 -2.77
CA GLU A 40 -0.46 -16.16 -3.65
C GLU A 40 -0.90 -14.71 -3.81
N GLY A 41 -2.21 -14.47 -3.99
CA GLY A 41 -2.79 -13.13 -4.04
C GLY A 41 -2.55 -12.37 -2.74
N ALA A 42 -2.87 -12.99 -1.59
CA ALA A 42 -2.66 -12.37 -0.28
C ALA A 42 -1.19 -12.05 0.01
N LEU A 43 -0.27 -12.96 -0.35
CA LEU A 43 1.17 -12.74 -0.19
C LEU A 43 1.68 -11.61 -1.08
N THR A 44 1.19 -11.51 -2.31
CA THR A 44 1.53 -10.42 -3.23
C THR A 44 1.09 -9.07 -2.65
N GLU A 45 -0.12 -8.98 -2.10
CA GLU A 45 -0.60 -7.75 -1.46
C GLU A 45 0.25 -7.35 -0.24
N LEU A 46 0.59 -8.33 0.61
CA LEU A 46 1.44 -8.09 1.78
C LEU A 46 2.85 -7.63 1.39
N LEU A 47 3.42 -8.20 0.33
CA LEU A 47 4.71 -7.76 -0.19
C LEU A 47 4.65 -6.32 -0.69
N GLU A 48 3.61 -5.93 -1.44
CA GLU A 48 3.43 -4.54 -1.88
C GLU A 48 3.27 -3.57 -0.72
N ARG A 49 2.50 -3.96 0.31
CA ARG A 49 2.25 -3.12 1.49
C ARG A 49 3.45 -3.01 2.42
N SER A 50 4.33 -4.00 2.43
CA SER A 50 5.54 -4.04 3.28
C SER A 50 6.76 -3.37 2.65
N LYS A 51 6.70 -2.97 1.36
CA LYS A 51 7.77 -2.17 0.74
C LYS A 51 8.07 -0.94 1.60
N LEU A 52 9.31 -0.82 2.05
CA LEU A 52 9.75 0.34 2.82
C LEU A 52 9.58 1.59 1.97
N LYS A 53 8.74 2.51 2.46
CA LYS A 53 8.59 3.85 1.88
C LYS A 53 9.45 4.81 2.69
N SER A 54 10.14 5.73 2.02
CA SER A 54 10.84 6.79 2.72
C SER A 54 9.83 7.69 3.45
N ALA A 55 10.15 8.11 4.68
CA ALA A 55 9.31 9.03 5.44
C ALA A 55 9.26 10.46 4.84
N CYS A 56 10.13 10.73 3.87
CA CYS A 56 10.24 11.98 3.13
C CYS A 56 9.97 11.66 1.67
N ILE A 57 8.86 12.18 1.13
CA ILE A 57 8.44 11.92 -0.25
C ILE A 57 9.43 12.49 -1.30
N PHE A 58 10.31 13.41 -0.88
CA PHE A 58 11.30 14.04 -1.76
C PHE A 58 12.62 13.27 -1.83
N CYS A 59 12.90 12.41 -0.85
CA CYS A 59 14.15 11.68 -0.77
C CYS A 59 13.92 10.18 -1.03
N PRO A 60 14.78 9.52 -1.83
CA PRO A 60 14.76 8.07 -1.92
C PRO A 60 15.09 7.43 -0.57
N LEU A 61 14.71 6.18 -0.39
CA LEU A 61 14.90 5.45 0.86
C LEU A 61 16.35 5.47 1.35
N GLU A 62 17.30 5.27 0.44
CA GLU A 62 18.74 5.25 0.75
C GLU A 62 19.29 6.58 1.28
N GLU A 63 18.67 7.70 0.88
CA GLU A 63 19.05 9.04 1.34
C GLU A 63 18.31 9.44 2.62
N ASN A 64 17.21 8.76 2.97
CA ASN A 64 16.44 9.02 4.19
C ASN A 64 16.80 8.07 5.34
N ARG A 65 18.09 7.78 5.55
CA ARG A 65 18.57 6.92 6.65
C ARG A 65 18.24 7.47 8.03
N GLY A 66 18.20 8.80 8.16
CA GLY A 66 17.84 9.48 9.40
C GLY A 66 16.34 9.51 9.70
N GLY A 67 15.48 8.99 8.82
CA GLY A 67 14.03 8.92 9.03
C GLY A 67 13.35 10.30 9.13
N HIS A 68 13.89 11.32 8.45
CA HIS A 68 13.30 12.65 8.48
C HIS A 68 11.97 12.68 7.69
N THR A 69 11.04 13.52 8.14
CA THR A 69 9.78 13.77 7.45
C THR A 69 9.96 14.77 6.32
N THR A 70 9.07 14.76 5.33
CA THR A 70 9.05 15.75 4.24
C THR A 70 9.10 17.20 4.72
N SER A 71 8.45 17.50 5.84
CA SER A 71 8.45 18.85 6.44
C SER A 71 9.85 19.30 6.90
N ARG A 72 10.66 18.36 7.40
CA ARG A 72 12.01 18.57 7.97
C ARG A 72 13.13 18.10 7.03
N CYS A 73 12.88 18.07 5.72
CA CYS A 73 13.89 17.69 4.76
C CYS A 73 14.99 18.75 4.65
N ASN A 74 16.22 18.40 5.00
CA ASN A 74 17.36 19.32 4.92
C ASN A 74 17.79 19.60 3.47
N ARG A 75 17.48 18.71 2.53
CA ARG A 75 17.79 18.88 1.09
C ARG A 75 16.86 19.91 0.43
N PHE A 76 15.63 20.01 0.93
CA PHE A 76 14.61 20.96 0.46
C PHE A 76 14.08 21.74 1.65
N PRO A 77 14.85 22.70 2.19
CA PRO A 77 14.55 23.34 3.48
C PRO A 77 13.39 24.34 3.39
N ASP A 78 13.26 25.04 2.26
CA ASP A 78 12.27 26.09 2.06
C ASP A 78 11.14 25.68 1.11
N VAL A 79 10.07 26.48 1.11
CA VAL A 79 8.86 26.25 0.33
C VAL A 79 9.15 26.23 -1.18
N VAL A 80 10.06 27.08 -1.67
CA VAL A 80 10.38 27.16 -3.10
C VAL A 80 11.08 25.88 -3.55
N ALA A 81 12.09 25.44 -2.80
CA ALA A 81 12.80 24.19 -3.05
C ALA A 81 11.84 22.98 -3.05
N LYS A 82 10.89 22.94 -2.10
CA LYS A 82 9.86 21.89 -2.04
C LYS A 82 8.92 21.94 -3.24
N SER A 83 8.43 23.12 -3.63
CA SER A 83 7.54 23.28 -4.79
C SER A 83 8.23 22.87 -6.09
N MET A 84 9.50 23.23 -6.27
CA MET A 84 10.30 22.80 -7.42
C MET A 84 10.45 21.28 -7.44
N GLN A 85 10.69 20.66 -6.29
CA GLN A 85 10.83 19.22 -6.19
C GLN A 85 9.52 18.49 -6.48
N VAL A 86 8.38 18.99 -5.98
CA VAL A 86 7.05 18.46 -6.31
C VAL A 86 6.82 18.45 -7.82
N ALA A 87 7.11 19.56 -8.50
CA ALA A 87 6.97 19.66 -9.95
C ALA A 87 7.90 18.67 -10.68
N ARG A 88 9.17 18.59 -10.26
CA ARG A 88 10.16 17.66 -10.84
C ARG A 88 9.81 16.20 -10.64
N SER A 89 9.18 15.86 -9.52
CA SER A 89 8.77 14.49 -9.19
C SER A 89 7.41 14.11 -9.79
N GLY A 90 6.79 15.01 -10.58
CA GLY A 90 5.48 14.75 -11.19
C GLY A 90 4.40 14.52 -10.15
N LEU A 91 4.45 15.26 -9.04
CA LEU A 91 3.45 15.19 -7.97
C LEU A 91 2.47 16.36 -8.07
N CYS A 92 1.23 16.12 -7.66
CA CYS A 92 0.24 17.18 -7.51
C CYS A 92 0.64 18.13 -6.35
N GLY A 93 0.67 19.43 -6.62
CA GLY A 93 0.98 20.46 -5.62
C GLY A 93 -0.02 20.59 -4.46
N ARG A 94 -1.18 19.93 -4.55
CA ARG A 94 -2.24 19.95 -3.52
C ARG A 94 -2.18 18.71 -2.64
N CYS A 95 -2.31 17.51 -3.22
CA CYS A 95 -2.39 16.26 -2.47
C CYS A 95 -1.05 15.50 -2.36
N LEU A 96 0.00 15.92 -3.08
CA LEU A 96 1.31 15.27 -3.14
C LEU A 96 1.26 13.80 -3.61
N GLN A 97 0.17 13.39 -4.25
CA GLN A 97 0.04 12.14 -4.99
C GLN A 97 0.60 12.32 -6.42
N PRO A 98 0.76 11.23 -7.21
CA PRO A 98 1.10 11.35 -8.62
C PRO A 98 0.22 12.38 -9.33
N ALA A 99 0.82 13.14 -10.26
CA ALA A 99 0.10 14.14 -11.02
C ALA A 99 -1.11 13.52 -11.72
N HIS A 100 -2.27 14.15 -11.51
CA HIS A 100 -3.53 13.82 -12.15
C HIS A 100 -3.89 14.95 -13.13
N SER A 101 -4.87 14.71 -14.00
CA SER A 101 -5.35 15.73 -14.95
C SER A 101 -5.86 16.95 -14.19
N GLU A 102 -5.83 18.11 -14.85
CA GLU A 102 -6.33 19.38 -14.26
C GLU A 102 -7.83 19.30 -13.95
N ASP A 103 -8.56 18.45 -14.68
CA ASP A 103 -10.00 18.20 -14.49
C ASP A 103 -10.30 17.30 -13.27
N ASP A 104 -9.31 16.53 -12.78
CA ASP A 104 -9.45 15.72 -11.58
C ASP A 104 -9.17 16.58 -10.33
N ASP A 105 -10.22 17.14 -9.73
CA ASP A 105 -10.10 17.86 -8.47
C ASP A 105 -9.84 16.90 -7.31
N CYS A 106 -8.60 16.89 -6.80
CA CYS A 106 -8.25 16.11 -5.61
C CYS A 106 -8.91 16.61 -4.30
N GLY A 107 -9.62 17.74 -4.31
CA GLY A 107 -10.34 18.29 -3.16
C GLY A 107 -9.46 18.80 -2.01
N VAL A 108 -8.13 18.64 -2.12
CA VAL A 108 -7.18 19.06 -1.08
C VAL A 108 -6.96 20.56 -1.15
N HIS A 109 -7.11 21.23 -0.02
CA HIS A 109 -6.81 22.63 0.20
C HIS A 109 -5.88 22.78 1.41
N CYS A 110 -5.15 23.88 1.46
CA CYS A 110 -4.23 24.18 2.54
C CYS A 110 -5.01 24.44 3.82
N THR A 111 -4.76 23.69 4.89
CA THR A 111 -5.45 23.90 6.18
C THR A 111 -5.02 25.19 6.90
N ALA A 112 -3.92 25.82 6.47
CA ALA A 112 -3.40 27.04 7.11
C ALA A 112 -3.95 28.34 6.49
N CYS A 113 -4.29 28.33 5.20
CA CYS A 113 -4.74 29.54 4.49
C CYS A 113 -5.84 29.27 3.46
N GLU A 114 -6.41 28.06 3.46
CA GLU A 114 -7.51 27.60 2.58
C GLU A 114 -7.20 27.63 1.07
N GLY A 115 -5.95 27.92 0.70
CA GLY A 115 -5.51 28.00 -0.70
C GLY A 115 -5.37 26.63 -1.37
N MET A 116 -5.33 26.61 -2.71
CA MET A 116 -5.19 25.40 -3.53
C MET A 116 -3.74 24.89 -3.59
N HIS A 117 -3.15 24.58 -2.43
CA HIS A 117 -1.82 23.98 -2.31
C HIS A 117 -1.72 23.11 -1.07
N ASN A 118 -0.72 22.24 -1.03
CA ASN A 118 -0.42 21.47 0.16
C ASN A 118 0.17 22.38 1.26
N VAL A 119 -0.17 22.14 2.53
CA VAL A 119 0.36 22.91 3.67
C VAL A 119 1.89 22.99 3.71
N LEU A 120 2.59 21.96 3.20
CA LEU A 120 4.05 21.94 3.09
C LEU A 120 4.63 22.98 2.10
N LEU A 121 3.79 23.45 1.19
CA LEU A 121 4.10 24.46 0.18
C LEU A 121 3.52 25.84 0.55
N CYS A 122 2.95 25.98 1.75
CA CYS A 122 2.33 27.22 2.18
C CYS A 122 3.38 28.20 2.74
N SER A 123 3.50 29.37 2.11
CA SER A 123 4.37 30.45 2.58
C SER A 123 4.00 30.96 3.99
N ASN A 124 2.74 30.82 4.42
CA ASN A 124 2.26 31.24 5.74
C ASN A 124 2.55 30.21 6.86
N CYS A 125 2.90 28.96 6.53
CA CYS A 125 3.11 27.92 7.53
C CYS A 125 4.39 28.13 8.38
N GLY A 126 5.27 29.05 7.99
CA GLY A 126 6.42 29.50 8.80
C GLY A 126 6.13 30.61 9.82
N GLY A 127 4.88 31.10 9.87
CA GLY A 127 4.49 32.23 10.72
C GLY A 127 3.78 31.87 12.04
N GLY A 128 3.15 30.69 12.14
CA GLY A 128 2.20 30.37 13.21
C GLY A 128 2.76 29.71 14.48
N HIS A 129 4.01 29.22 14.47
CA HIS A 129 4.67 28.69 15.67
C HIS A 129 6.16 29.05 15.68
N ARG A 130 6.46 30.35 15.70
CA ARG A 130 7.71 30.79 16.31
C ARG A 130 7.56 30.66 17.82
N GLY A 131 7.89 29.48 18.34
CA GLY A 131 8.49 29.42 19.67
C GLY A 131 9.61 30.45 19.67
N GLY A 132 9.49 31.46 20.54
CA GLY A 132 10.37 32.62 20.53
C GLY A 132 11.83 32.22 20.46
N PHE A 133 12.52 32.67 19.43
CA PHE A 133 13.98 32.64 19.39
C PHE A 133 14.47 33.50 20.56
N LYS A 134 14.75 32.88 21.71
CA LYS A 134 15.48 33.53 22.80
C LYS A 134 16.84 33.92 22.24
N ARG A 135 17.01 35.20 21.92
CA ARG A 135 18.33 35.78 21.63
C ARG A 135 19.20 35.53 22.86
N ARG A 136 20.27 34.75 22.73
CA ARG A 136 21.34 34.76 23.72
C ARG A 136 21.98 36.15 23.64
N ARG A 137 21.88 36.93 24.71
CA ARG A 137 22.58 38.21 24.82
C ARG A 137 24.08 37.95 25.00
N PRO A 138 24.95 38.87 24.53
CA PRO A 138 26.38 38.84 24.83
C PRO A 138 26.65 39.03 26.31
#